data_AF-A0A961YMD1-F1
#
_entry.id   AF-A0A961YMD1-F1
#
_cell.length_a   1.000
_cell.length_b   1.000
_cell.length_c   1.000
_cell.angle_alpha   90.00
_cell.angle_beta   90.00
_cell.angle_gamma   90.00
#
_symmetry.space_group_name_H-M   'P 1'
#
loop_
_entity.id
_entity.type
_entity.pdbx_description
1 polymer ?
#
loop_
_entity_poly.entity_id
_entity_poly.type
_entity_poly.pdbx_seq_one_letter_code
_entity_poly.pdbx_strand_id
1 'polypeptide(L)'
;MTHTLKRFLRARGGNALLVFSLVAPLLVLAVGGAIDFAQLSAQKSKLQMAADEAALASAKELYLDGVTDEQVQSVAEAIASSILAKDGNGAAITSAVSGQDKDTVTVTIEQTADDALLASFGVMKADLRVDAVAHIVGGGRLCLVGLETKEDGAISLTKESKINAPTCSVYSNSKSKDGIKSSDSSELIAEFICSAGGKFGSKGNFTPDPVLDCPIIENPLGSRPKPSIGPCVSNNLEIEDKDVPSKSVTLTPGTYCGGLTIKGDLTVNLKPGIYVIQDGDLVVDGGASFIGANVGFFLTGGKTKFKFKAKSTIDLTAPKDGPMAGMLIWGDTTLKDLDKHTIESNDARNLLGTIYMPNAKLEITAKNPVADQSAYTIIVAQRLELDAGPTLVLNTNYGGTDIPVPKGVGPTGGNIYLTR
;
A
#
# COMPACT_ATOMS: atom_id res chain seq x y z
N MET A 1 65.38 18.85 -66.63
CA MET A 1 64.25 17.96 -66.25
C MET A 1 64.68 16.70 -65.48
N THR A 2 65.91 16.21 -65.64
CA THR A 2 66.41 14.96 -65.03
C THR A 2 66.91 15.07 -63.58
N HIS A 3 67.22 16.28 -63.09
CA HIS A 3 67.78 16.48 -61.75
C HIS A 3 66.73 16.54 -60.64
N THR A 4 65.50 16.94 -60.97
CA THR A 4 64.35 17.01 -60.05
C THR A 4 63.74 15.64 -59.80
N LEU A 5 63.69 14.76 -60.82
CA LEU A 5 63.15 13.40 -60.71
C LEU A 5 64.00 12.51 -59.78
N LYS A 6 65.33 12.63 -59.85
CA LYS A 6 66.27 11.92 -58.95
C LYS A 6 66.18 12.39 -57.49
N ARG A 7 65.74 13.64 -57.26
CA ARG A 7 65.55 14.21 -55.91
C ARG A 7 64.23 13.73 -55.28
N PHE A 8 63.18 13.58 -56.09
CA PHE A 8 61.90 12.99 -55.67
C PHE A 8 62.04 11.50 -55.32
N LEU A 9 62.76 10.72 -56.13
CA LEU A 9 63.00 9.28 -55.88
C LEU A 9 63.92 8.99 -54.67
N ARG A 10 64.67 9.99 -54.17
CA ARG A 10 65.51 9.88 -52.96
C ARG A 10 64.84 10.45 -51.70
N ALA A 11 63.64 11.02 -51.81
CA ALA A 11 62.95 11.64 -50.68
C ALA A 11 62.32 10.57 -49.76
N ARG A 12 63.02 10.20 -48.67
CA ARG A 12 62.52 9.28 -47.63
C ARG A 12 61.63 9.95 -46.57
N GLY A 13 61.45 11.28 -46.63
CA GLY A 13 60.65 12.05 -45.66
C GLY A 13 59.13 12.01 -45.87
N GLY A 14 58.63 11.40 -46.96
CA GLY A 14 57.19 11.35 -47.30
C GLY A 14 56.39 10.25 -46.61
N ASN A 15 57.06 9.26 -45.98
CA ASN A 15 56.35 8.13 -45.35
C ASN A 15 55.52 8.57 -44.13
N ALA A 16 56.02 9.55 -43.37
CA ALA A 16 55.28 10.12 -42.24
C ALA A 16 53.99 10.81 -42.68
N LEU A 17 54.00 11.52 -43.82
CA LEU A 17 52.81 12.16 -44.39
C LEU A 17 51.78 11.14 -44.88
N LEU A 18 52.23 10.03 -45.50
CA LEU A 18 51.34 8.96 -45.94
C LEU A 18 50.69 8.25 -44.75
N VAL A 19 51.46 7.89 -43.73
CA VAL A 19 50.93 7.28 -42.50
C VAL A 19 49.97 8.24 -41.79
N PHE A 20 50.33 9.53 -41.66
CA PHE A 20 49.45 10.54 -41.08
C PHE A 20 48.15 10.70 -41.87
N SER A 21 48.22 10.74 -43.20
CA SER A 21 47.03 10.89 -44.06
C SER A 21 46.06 9.70 -43.98
N LEU A 22 46.55 8.50 -43.65
CA LEU A 22 45.73 7.31 -43.49
C LEU A 22 45.19 7.16 -42.05
N VAL A 23 46.01 7.47 -41.05
CA VAL A 23 45.68 7.23 -39.63
C VAL A 23 44.88 8.40 -39.02
N ALA A 24 45.17 9.65 -39.41
CA ALA A 24 44.49 10.81 -38.83
C ALA A 24 42.95 10.78 -39.04
N PRO A 25 42.41 10.43 -40.22
CA PRO A 25 40.96 10.29 -40.39
C PRO A 25 40.35 9.20 -39.52
N LEU A 26 41.03 8.06 -39.36
CA LEU A 26 40.59 6.96 -38.49
C LEU A 26 40.52 7.38 -37.01
N LEU A 27 41.52 8.12 -36.54
CA LEU A 27 41.54 8.62 -35.16
C LEU A 27 40.45 9.69 -34.94
N VAL A 28 40.24 10.60 -35.89
CA VAL A 28 39.18 11.61 -35.79
C VAL A 28 37.80 10.96 -35.79
N LEU A 29 37.56 9.95 -36.62
CA LEU A 29 36.31 9.19 -36.60
C LEU A 29 36.10 8.45 -35.28
N ALA A 30 37.15 7.84 -34.72
CA ALA A 30 37.06 7.13 -33.44
C ALA A 30 36.76 8.07 -32.26
N VAL A 31 37.43 9.23 -32.21
CA VAL A 31 37.18 10.24 -31.17
C VAL A 31 35.81 10.89 -31.34
N GLY A 32 35.43 11.22 -32.58
CA GLY A 32 34.10 11.77 -32.88
C GLY A 32 32.99 10.81 -32.49
N GLY A 33 33.13 9.52 -32.83
CA GLY A 33 32.17 8.49 -32.45
C GLY A 33 32.05 8.30 -30.93
N ALA A 34 33.15 8.43 -30.19
CA ALA A 34 33.12 8.36 -28.73
C ALA A 34 32.39 9.56 -28.10
N ILE A 35 32.58 10.77 -28.65
CA ILE A 35 31.89 11.97 -28.19
C ILE A 35 30.39 11.86 -28.49
N ASP A 36 30.03 11.43 -29.70
CA ASP A 36 28.63 11.26 -30.11
C ASP A 36 27.93 10.20 -29.25
N PHE A 37 28.60 9.08 -28.98
CA PHE A 37 28.08 8.07 -28.07
C PHE A 37 27.82 8.63 -26.66
N ALA A 38 28.77 9.41 -26.13
CA ALA A 38 28.61 10.04 -24.82
C ALA A 38 27.45 11.04 -24.79
N GLN A 39 27.29 11.85 -25.85
CA GLN A 39 26.19 12.80 -25.98
C GLN A 39 24.83 12.09 -26.12
N LEU A 40 24.72 11.09 -26.99
CA LEU A 40 23.50 10.30 -27.18
C LEU A 40 23.11 9.52 -25.92
N SER A 41 24.09 8.98 -25.20
CA SER A 41 23.86 8.27 -23.93
C SER A 41 23.35 9.24 -22.85
N ALA A 42 23.91 10.45 -22.75
CA ALA A 42 23.45 11.48 -21.84
C ALA A 42 22.03 11.98 -22.19
N GLN A 43 21.75 12.19 -23.48
CA GLN A 43 20.41 12.56 -23.97
C GLN A 43 19.38 11.46 -23.66
N LYS A 44 19.69 10.19 -23.93
CA LYS A 44 18.80 9.07 -23.61
C LYS A 44 18.50 8.99 -22.11
N SER A 45 19.50 9.18 -21.25
CA SER A 45 19.30 9.20 -19.79
C SER A 45 18.37 10.33 -19.36
N LYS A 46 18.45 11.49 -20.03
CA LYS A 46 17.58 12.64 -19.73
C LYS A 46 16.15 12.42 -20.19
N LEU A 47 15.96 11.86 -21.39
CA LEU A 47 14.64 11.45 -21.89
C LEU A 47 13.99 10.45 -20.93
N GLN A 48 14.76 9.46 -20.44
CA GLN A 48 14.24 8.50 -19.47
C GLN A 48 13.79 9.17 -18.16
N MET A 49 14.57 10.10 -17.62
CA MET A 49 14.15 10.83 -16.41
C MET A 49 12.85 11.62 -16.63
N ALA A 50 12.69 12.25 -17.79
CA ALA A 50 11.47 12.97 -18.13
C ALA A 50 10.26 12.02 -18.28
N ALA A 51 10.46 10.86 -18.90
CA ALA A 51 9.43 9.83 -19.04
C ALA A 51 9.02 9.25 -17.68
N ASP A 52 9.99 8.94 -16.81
CA ASP A 52 9.76 8.41 -15.46
C ASP A 52 8.95 9.41 -14.59
N GLU A 53 9.32 10.69 -14.62
CA GLU A 53 8.61 11.73 -13.85
C GLU A 53 7.21 12.00 -14.40
N ALA A 54 7.06 12.06 -15.73
CA ALA A 54 5.76 12.21 -16.38
C ALA A 54 4.84 11.01 -16.12
N ALA A 55 5.34 9.78 -16.17
CA ALA A 55 4.56 8.58 -15.89
C ALA A 55 4.08 8.54 -14.43
N LEU A 56 4.98 8.85 -13.48
CA LEU A 56 4.63 8.85 -12.05
C LEU A 56 3.60 9.93 -11.70
N ALA A 57 3.75 11.13 -12.26
CA ALA A 57 2.85 12.24 -11.99
C ALA A 57 1.47 12.03 -12.64
N SER A 58 1.44 11.50 -13.87
CA SER A 58 0.17 11.21 -14.56
C SER A 58 -0.58 10.05 -13.91
N ALA A 59 0.14 9.06 -13.37
CA ALA A 59 -0.46 8.00 -12.56
C ALA A 59 -1.08 8.52 -11.25
N LYS A 60 -0.71 9.71 -10.75
CA LYS A 60 -1.40 10.33 -9.58
C LYS A 60 -2.79 10.84 -9.94
N GLU A 61 -2.98 11.31 -11.17
CA GLU A 61 -4.26 11.86 -11.60
C GLU A 61 -5.35 10.78 -11.65
N LEU A 62 -4.99 9.54 -11.90
CA LEU A 62 -5.90 8.39 -11.84
C LEU A 62 -6.45 8.10 -10.43
N TYR A 63 -5.96 8.74 -9.36
CA TYR A 63 -6.59 8.70 -8.04
C TYR A 63 -7.82 9.62 -7.91
N LEU A 64 -7.99 10.56 -8.84
CA LEU A 64 -9.12 11.49 -8.81
C LEU A 64 -10.31 10.86 -9.51
N ASP A 65 -11.47 10.88 -8.84
CA ASP A 65 -12.71 10.34 -9.39
C ASP A 65 -13.14 11.15 -10.63
N GLY A 66 -13.48 10.44 -11.72
CA GLY A 66 -13.98 11.03 -12.97
C GLY A 66 -12.92 11.56 -13.95
N VAL A 67 -11.64 11.22 -13.80
CA VAL A 67 -10.57 11.62 -14.74
C VAL A 67 -10.66 10.88 -16.08
N THR A 68 -10.51 11.62 -17.19
CA THR A 68 -10.48 11.06 -18.55
C THR A 68 -9.06 10.76 -19.03
N ASP A 69 -8.93 9.88 -20.01
CA ASP A 69 -7.61 9.51 -20.54
C ASP A 69 -6.89 10.71 -21.19
N GLU A 70 -7.66 11.65 -21.75
CA GLU A 70 -7.12 12.90 -22.31
C GLU A 70 -6.54 13.82 -21.23
N GLN A 71 -7.11 13.82 -20.02
CA GLN A 71 -6.59 14.60 -18.91
C GLN A 71 -5.26 14.02 -18.41
N VAL A 72 -5.19 12.69 -18.24
CA VAL A 72 -3.94 11.99 -17.90
C VAL A 72 -2.87 12.25 -18.95
N GLN A 73 -3.24 12.22 -20.23
CA GLN A 73 -2.33 12.53 -21.34
C GLN A 73 -1.84 13.97 -21.30
N SER A 74 -2.72 14.94 -21.06
CA SER A 74 -2.33 16.36 -20.98
C SER A 74 -1.34 16.64 -19.85
N VAL A 75 -1.46 15.93 -18.72
CA VAL A 75 -0.54 16.04 -17.58
C VAL A 75 0.82 15.40 -17.90
N ALA A 76 0.82 14.23 -18.55
CA ALA A 76 2.06 13.58 -19.01
C ALA A 76 2.83 14.48 -19.97
N GLU A 77 2.13 15.05 -20.95
CA GLU A 77 2.71 15.98 -21.93
C GLU A 77 3.22 17.26 -21.27
N ALA A 78 2.47 17.86 -20.35
CA ALA A 78 2.88 19.09 -19.66
C ALA A 78 4.15 18.89 -18.81
N ILE A 79 4.27 17.76 -18.12
CA ILE A 79 5.41 17.47 -17.24
C ILE A 79 6.64 17.10 -18.07
N ALA A 80 6.50 16.19 -19.03
CA ALA A 80 7.59 15.85 -19.94
C ALA A 80 8.09 17.08 -20.71
N SER A 81 7.18 17.90 -21.23
CA SER A 81 7.56 19.14 -21.93
C SER A 81 8.19 20.17 -21.00
N SER A 82 7.78 20.30 -19.74
CA SER A 82 8.44 21.19 -18.76
C SER A 82 9.90 20.80 -18.51
N ILE A 83 10.20 19.51 -18.42
CA ILE A 83 11.55 18.99 -18.19
C ILE A 83 12.41 19.16 -19.46
N LEU A 84 11.82 18.93 -20.63
CA LEU A 84 12.49 18.97 -21.93
C LEU A 84 12.56 20.39 -22.56
N ALA A 85 11.68 21.32 -22.19
CA ALA A 85 11.62 22.68 -22.73
C ALA A 85 12.89 23.49 -22.44
N LYS A 86 13.70 23.07 -21.47
CA LYS A 86 15.01 23.68 -21.19
C LYS A 86 16.07 23.37 -22.25
N ASP A 87 15.83 22.38 -23.12
CA ASP A 87 16.82 21.88 -24.09
C ASP A 87 16.46 22.13 -25.57
N GLY A 88 15.28 22.69 -25.86
CA GLY A 88 14.97 23.21 -27.19
C GLY A 88 14.73 22.21 -28.32
N ASN A 89 14.65 20.89 -28.07
CA ASN A 89 14.43 19.89 -29.13
C ASN A 89 13.03 19.26 -29.08
N GLY A 90 12.35 19.24 -30.23
CA GLY A 90 10.98 18.77 -30.46
C GLY A 90 10.81 17.26 -30.29
N ALA A 91 10.86 16.79 -29.05
CA ALA A 91 10.50 15.42 -28.69
C ALA A 91 8.99 15.21 -28.87
N ALA A 92 8.60 14.14 -29.57
CA ALA A 92 7.23 13.66 -29.61
C ALA A 92 6.95 12.91 -28.30
N ILE A 93 6.03 13.43 -27.50
CA ILE A 93 5.58 12.82 -26.26
C ILE A 93 4.24 12.15 -26.56
N THR A 94 4.15 10.86 -26.26
CA THR A 94 2.89 10.12 -26.33
C THR A 94 2.68 9.40 -25.01
N SER A 95 1.45 9.38 -24.52
CA SER A 95 1.10 8.63 -23.33
C SER A 95 -0.17 7.83 -23.57
N ALA A 96 -0.24 6.65 -22.98
CA ALA A 96 -1.39 5.79 -23.04
C ALA A 96 -1.77 5.31 -21.64
N VAL A 97 -3.06 5.36 -21.33
CA VAL A 97 -3.64 4.70 -20.17
C VAL A 97 -4.05 3.29 -20.59
N SER A 98 -3.62 2.28 -19.84
CA SER A 98 -3.93 0.87 -20.11
C SER A 98 -4.16 0.09 -18.80
N GLY A 99 -4.51 -1.19 -18.92
CA GLY A 99 -4.93 -2.04 -17.79
C GLY A 99 -6.45 -2.25 -17.73
N GLN A 100 -6.89 -3.34 -17.10
CA GLN A 100 -8.32 -3.70 -17.03
C GLN A 100 -9.17 -2.61 -16.35
N ASP A 101 -8.57 -1.88 -15.40
CA ASP A 101 -9.20 -0.83 -14.60
C ASP A 101 -8.51 0.54 -14.74
N LYS A 102 -7.79 0.79 -15.86
CA LYS A 102 -7.01 2.02 -16.07
C LYS A 102 -5.97 2.28 -14.96
N ASP A 103 -5.28 1.24 -14.52
CA ASP A 103 -4.31 1.27 -13.42
C ASP A 103 -2.86 1.50 -13.89
N THR A 104 -2.63 1.56 -15.20
CA THR A 104 -1.30 1.62 -15.79
C THR A 104 -1.19 2.83 -16.72
N VAL A 105 -0.16 3.65 -16.52
CA VAL A 105 0.20 4.75 -17.42
C VAL A 105 1.52 4.45 -18.09
N THR A 106 1.52 4.40 -19.42
CA THR A 106 2.73 4.29 -20.22
C THR A 106 3.03 5.65 -20.85
N VAL A 107 4.24 6.16 -20.63
CA VAL A 107 4.74 7.37 -21.29
C VAL A 107 5.90 6.97 -22.20
N THR A 108 5.76 7.31 -23.47
CA THR A 108 6.76 7.11 -24.52
C THR A 108 7.24 8.48 -24.98
N ILE A 109 8.55 8.67 -24.99
CA ILE A 109 9.17 9.88 -25.54
C ILE A 109 10.09 9.48 -26.70
N GLU A 110 9.83 10.07 -27.87
CA GLU A 110 10.64 9.90 -29.08
C GLU A 110 11.29 11.23 -29.47
N GLN A 111 12.59 11.20 -29.75
CA GLN A 111 13.34 12.38 -30.16
C GLN A 111 14.40 11.99 -31.20
N THR A 112 14.44 12.71 -32.31
CA THR A 112 15.53 12.61 -33.28
C THR A 112 16.69 13.48 -32.82
N ALA A 113 17.84 12.87 -32.56
CA ALA A 113 19.06 13.59 -32.20
C ALA A 113 19.83 13.98 -33.47
N ASP A 114 19.73 15.27 -33.83
CA ASP A 114 20.44 15.85 -34.99
C ASP A 114 21.77 16.54 -34.62
N ASP A 115 22.10 16.66 -33.32
CA ASP A 115 23.22 17.46 -32.80
C ASP A 115 24.56 16.70 -32.67
N ALA A 116 24.63 15.44 -33.11
CA ALA A 116 25.86 14.65 -33.03
C ALA A 116 26.95 15.24 -33.95
N LEU A 117 28.21 15.22 -33.50
CA LEU A 117 29.35 15.76 -34.24
C LEU A 117 29.47 15.11 -35.62
N LEU A 118 29.22 13.80 -35.74
CA LEU A 118 29.22 13.08 -37.01
C LEU A 118 27.90 13.20 -37.80
N ALA A 119 26.82 13.69 -37.19
CA ALA A 119 25.56 13.99 -37.91
C ALA A 119 25.76 15.14 -38.91
N SER A 120 26.62 16.11 -38.59
CA SER A 120 27.01 17.21 -39.50
C SER A 120 27.72 16.72 -40.78
N PHE A 121 28.25 15.50 -40.78
CA PHE A 121 28.85 14.84 -41.95
C PHE A 121 27.87 13.89 -42.68
N GLY A 122 26.59 13.89 -42.30
CA GLY A 122 25.55 13.04 -42.90
C GLY A 122 25.70 11.55 -42.63
N VAL A 123 26.53 11.17 -41.64
CA VAL A 123 26.90 9.78 -41.38
C VAL A 123 25.93 9.12 -40.40
N MET A 124 25.33 9.87 -39.46
CA MET A 124 24.42 9.32 -38.46
C MET A 124 23.27 10.27 -38.11
N LYS A 125 22.04 9.73 -38.17
CA LYS A 125 20.87 10.24 -37.45
C LYS A 125 20.47 9.18 -36.44
N ALA A 126 20.25 9.56 -35.20
CA ALA A 126 19.87 8.64 -34.15
C ALA A 126 18.49 9.01 -33.62
N ASP A 127 17.51 8.12 -33.84
CA ASP A 127 16.22 8.23 -33.19
C ASP A 127 16.32 7.61 -31.80
N LEU A 128 16.08 8.43 -30.78
CA LEU A 128 16.04 8.01 -29.38
C LEU A 128 14.59 7.76 -28.99
N ARG A 129 14.32 6.56 -28.50
CA ARG A 129 13.05 6.17 -27.88
C ARG A 129 13.28 5.71 -26.45
N VAL A 130 12.46 6.18 -25.54
CA VAL A 130 12.37 5.71 -24.16
C VAL A 130 10.92 5.44 -23.78
N ASP A 131 10.72 4.46 -22.92
CA ASP A 131 9.43 4.07 -22.40
C ASP A 131 9.51 4.07 -20.86
N ALA A 132 8.48 4.58 -20.20
CA ALA A 132 8.32 4.53 -18.75
C ALA A 132 6.90 4.07 -18.42
N VAL A 133 6.78 3.05 -17.56
CA VAL A 133 5.49 2.49 -17.15
C VAL A 133 5.30 2.72 -15.66
N ALA A 134 4.26 3.47 -15.31
CA ALA A 134 3.82 3.65 -13.93
C ALA A 134 2.62 2.75 -13.68
N HIS A 135 2.70 1.95 -12.62
CA HIS A 135 1.56 1.19 -12.10
C HIS A 135 1.05 1.85 -10.83
N ILE A 136 -0.27 1.89 -10.75
CA ILE A 136 -0.98 2.26 -9.54
C ILE A 136 -1.25 0.99 -8.79
N VAL A 137 -0.63 0.86 -7.62
CA VAL A 137 -0.80 -0.32 -6.78
C VAL A 137 -1.32 0.14 -5.45
N GLY A 138 -2.60 -0.16 -5.25
CA GLY A 138 -3.36 0.27 -4.09
C GLY A 138 -4.21 1.51 -4.34
N GLY A 139 -4.36 1.94 -5.60
CA GLY A 139 -5.36 2.96 -5.99
C GLY A 139 -6.80 2.55 -5.70
N GLY A 140 -7.03 1.29 -5.30
CA GLY A 140 -8.28 0.80 -4.76
C GLY A 140 -8.42 1.05 -3.25
N ARG A 141 -9.63 0.79 -2.75
CA ARG A 141 -10.01 1.06 -1.36
C ARG A 141 -9.23 0.13 -0.41
N LEU A 142 -8.16 0.61 0.23
CA LEU A 142 -7.30 -0.21 1.09
C LEU A 142 -8.02 -0.60 2.38
N CYS A 143 -8.46 -1.86 2.49
CA CYS A 143 -9.25 -2.34 3.64
C CYS A 143 -8.47 -3.27 4.56
N LEU A 144 -7.43 -3.93 4.07
CA LEU A 144 -6.63 -4.85 4.86
C LEU A 144 -5.15 -4.72 4.53
N VAL A 145 -4.32 -4.51 5.56
CA VAL A 145 -2.86 -4.56 5.47
C VAL A 145 -2.30 -5.45 6.58
N GLY A 146 -1.58 -6.50 6.19
CA GLY A 146 -0.68 -7.25 7.05
C GLY A 146 0.71 -6.61 7.03
N LEU A 147 1.13 -5.99 8.13
CA LEU A 147 2.37 -5.19 8.24
C LEU A 147 3.64 -6.03 8.47
N GLU A 148 3.51 -7.32 8.82
CA GLU A 148 4.64 -8.25 8.91
C GLU A 148 5.45 -8.26 7.61
N THR A 149 6.79 -8.16 7.70
CA THR A 149 7.67 -8.00 6.53
C THR A 149 8.55 -9.22 6.25
N LYS A 150 8.75 -10.10 7.23
CA LYS A 150 9.75 -11.18 7.15
C LYS A 150 9.12 -12.56 7.21
N GLU A 151 8.20 -12.74 8.14
CA GLU A 151 7.68 -14.06 8.51
C GLU A 151 6.50 -14.48 7.60
N ASP A 152 6.25 -15.78 7.53
CA ASP A 152 5.14 -16.35 6.79
C ASP A 152 3.79 -15.86 7.35
N GLY A 153 2.79 -15.79 6.46
CA GLY A 153 1.39 -15.58 6.87
C GLY A 153 1.16 -14.24 7.56
N ALA A 154 1.55 -13.13 6.93
CA ALA A 154 1.05 -11.82 7.35
C ALA A 154 -0.48 -11.75 7.26
N ILE A 155 -1.05 -12.47 6.28
CA ILE A 155 -2.47 -12.80 6.21
C ILE A 155 -2.58 -14.31 6.05
N SER A 156 -3.31 -14.97 6.95
CA SER A 156 -3.49 -16.43 6.94
C SER A 156 -4.94 -16.83 7.14
N LEU A 157 -5.45 -17.70 6.26
CA LEU A 157 -6.80 -18.26 6.32
C LEU A 157 -6.70 -19.79 6.33
N THR A 158 -7.28 -20.43 7.34
CA THR A 158 -7.29 -21.90 7.50
C THR A 158 -8.69 -22.41 7.85
N LYS A 159 -8.93 -23.71 7.62
CA LYS A 159 -10.19 -24.41 7.95
C LYS A 159 -11.46 -23.68 7.47
N GLU A 160 -11.65 -23.61 6.16
CA GLU A 160 -12.86 -23.04 5.53
C GLU A 160 -13.12 -21.55 5.87
N SER A 161 -12.06 -20.80 6.20
CA SER A 161 -12.16 -19.37 6.50
C SER A 161 -12.37 -18.53 5.25
N LYS A 162 -13.09 -17.42 5.37
CA LYS A 162 -13.36 -16.52 4.25
C LYS A 162 -13.09 -15.06 4.59
N ILE A 163 -12.33 -14.38 3.73
CA ILE A 163 -12.33 -12.90 3.66
C ILE A 163 -13.16 -12.51 2.44
N ASN A 164 -14.18 -11.69 2.66
CA ASN A 164 -15.06 -11.17 1.63
C ASN A 164 -14.92 -9.63 1.55
N ALA A 165 -14.14 -9.16 0.58
CA ALA A 165 -13.77 -7.76 0.42
C ALA A 165 -13.85 -7.31 -1.07
N PRO A 166 -14.95 -7.59 -1.80
CA PRO A 166 -14.98 -7.58 -3.28
C PRO A 166 -14.73 -6.22 -3.93
N THR A 167 -14.76 -5.14 -3.14
CA THR A 167 -14.52 -3.76 -3.57
C THR A 167 -13.34 -3.13 -2.82
N CYS A 168 -12.44 -3.95 -2.28
CA CYS A 168 -11.30 -3.53 -1.48
C CYS A 168 -10.00 -4.10 -2.00
N SER A 169 -8.90 -3.38 -1.73
CA SER A 169 -7.56 -3.92 -1.83
C SER A 169 -7.10 -4.58 -0.52
N VAL A 170 -6.44 -5.72 -0.64
CA VAL A 170 -5.84 -6.51 0.44
C VAL A 170 -4.33 -6.63 0.20
N TYR A 171 -3.54 -6.22 1.19
CA TYR A 171 -2.09 -6.17 1.10
C TYR A 171 -1.39 -6.99 2.18
N SER A 172 -0.35 -7.71 1.76
CA SER A 172 0.62 -8.34 2.64
C SER A 172 2.00 -7.76 2.38
N ASN A 173 2.63 -7.22 3.43
CA ASN A 173 4.01 -6.73 3.37
C ASN A 173 5.06 -7.84 3.51
N SER A 174 4.65 -9.09 3.73
CA SER A 174 5.61 -10.16 4.00
C SER A 174 6.33 -10.55 2.72
N LYS A 175 7.66 -10.49 2.78
CA LYS A 175 8.56 -10.94 1.69
C LYS A 175 8.75 -12.45 1.67
N SER A 176 8.12 -13.20 2.57
CA SER A 176 8.18 -14.67 2.54
C SER A 176 7.50 -15.21 1.29
N LYS A 177 7.96 -16.39 0.82
CA LYS A 177 7.27 -17.19 -0.20
C LYS A 177 5.81 -17.49 0.15
N ASP A 178 5.46 -17.46 1.44
CA ASP A 178 4.14 -17.73 1.98
C ASP A 178 3.55 -16.45 2.63
N GLY A 179 3.75 -15.29 1.98
CA GLY A 179 3.36 -13.98 2.51
C GLY A 179 1.84 -13.82 2.72
N ILE A 180 1.03 -14.43 1.85
CA ILE A 180 -0.41 -14.67 2.06
C ILE A 180 -0.65 -16.18 2.04
N LYS A 181 -1.35 -16.72 3.04
CA LYS A 181 -1.68 -18.14 3.14
C LYS A 181 -3.19 -18.35 3.12
N SER A 182 -3.67 -19.22 2.26
CA SER A 182 -5.07 -19.66 2.24
C SER A 182 -5.12 -21.15 1.95
N SER A 183 -5.56 -21.96 2.93
CA SER A 183 -5.60 -23.43 2.89
C SER A 183 -6.94 -24.00 3.32
N ASP A 184 -7.11 -25.32 3.22
CA ASP A 184 -8.30 -26.04 3.71
C ASP A 184 -9.63 -25.45 3.21
N SER A 185 -9.72 -25.25 1.88
CA SER A 185 -10.89 -24.65 1.22
C SER A 185 -11.22 -23.21 1.65
N SER A 186 -10.29 -22.52 2.31
CA SER A 186 -10.45 -21.10 2.65
C SER A 186 -10.41 -20.20 1.40
N GLU A 187 -11.07 -19.05 1.45
CA GLU A 187 -11.23 -18.17 0.29
C GLU A 187 -10.93 -16.70 0.65
N LEU A 188 -10.11 -16.04 -0.15
CA LEU A 188 -9.86 -14.62 -0.07
C LEU A 188 -10.40 -13.95 -1.35
N ILE A 189 -11.52 -13.24 -1.19
CA ILE A 189 -12.13 -12.45 -2.26
C ILE A 189 -11.80 -10.98 -2.03
N ALA A 190 -11.20 -10.32 -3.01
CA ALA A 190 -11.01 -8.88 -2.99
C ALA A 190 -11.08 -8.27 -4.40
N GLU A 191 -11.12 -6.94 -4.48
CA GLU A 191 -10.94 -6.23 -5.76
C GLU A 191 -9.49 -6.39 -6.25
N PHE A 192 -8.54 -6.27 -5.31
CA PHE A 192 -7.12 -6.43 -5.59
C PHE A 192 -6.44 -7.12 -4.41
N ILE A 193 -5.55 -8.07 -4.70
CA ILE A 193 -4.82 -8.84 -3.68
C ILE A 193 -3.34 -8.78 -4.05
N CYS A 194 -2.51 -8.39 -3.10
CA CYS A 194 -1.11 -8.09 -3.37
C CYS A 194 -0.22 -8.51 -2.21
N SER A 195 0.86 -9.22 -2.53
CA SER A 195 1.84 -9.75 -1.61
C SER A 195 3.22 -9.26 -1.99
N ALA A 196 3.97 -8.71 -1.03
CA ALA A 196 5.35 -8.30 -1.24
C ALA A 196 6.32 -9.47 -1.47
N GLY A 197 5.90 -10.68 -1.08
CA GLY A 197 6.59 -11.94 -1.34
C GLY A 197 5.71 -12.84 -2.20
N GLY A 198 5.48 -14.06 -1.73
CA GLY A 198 4.67 -15.07 -2.40
C GLY A 198 3.30 -15.32 -1.76
N LYS A 199 2.68 -16.41 -2.20
CA LYS A 199 1.41 -16.91 -1.68
C LYS A 199 1.44 -18.44 -1.51
N PHE A 200 0.73 -18.93 -0.50
CA PHE A 200 0.44 -20.35 -0.30
C PHE A 200 -1.05 -20.60 -0.47
N GLY A 201 -1.41 -21.54 -1.34
CA GLY A 201 -2.80 -21.89 -1.65
C GLY A 201 -2.99 -22.19 -3.14
N SER A 202 -4.07 -22.89 -3.47
CA SER A 202 -4.47 -23.17 -4.85
C SER A 202 -5.13 -21.94 -5.50
N LYS A 203 -5.32 -21.96 -6.83
CA LYS A 203 -6.03 -20.88 -7.55
C LYS A 203 -7.46 -20.66 -7.04
N GLY A 204 -8.13 -21.70 -6.53
CA GLY A 204 -9.49 -21.58 -5.99
C GLY A 204 -9.55 -20.90 -4.62
N ASN A 205 -8.42 -20.67 -3.96
CA ASN A 205 -8.37 -20.01 -2.66
C ASN A 205 -8.39 -18.47 -2.75
N PHE A 206 -8.27 -17.91 -3.96
CA PHE A 206 -8.13 -16.48 -4.19
C PHE A 206 -8.99 -16.02 -5.35
N THR A 207 -9.62 -14.85 -5.23
CA THR A 207 -10.36 -14.20 -6.31
C THR A 207 -10.16 -12.69 -6.23
N PRO A 208 -9.37 -12.05 -7.12
CA PRO A 208 -8.53 -12.65 -8.18
C PRO A 208 -7.30 -13.39 -7.62
N ASP A 209 -6.42 -13.91 -8.49
CA ASP A 209 -5.13 -14.46 -8.02
C ASP A 209 -4.22 -13.31 -7.51
N PRO A 210 -3.50 -13.46 -6.38
CA PRO A 210 -2.67 -12.39 -5.85
C PRO A 210 -1.53 -11.98 -6.77
N VAL A 211 -1.34 -10.67 -6.92
CA VAL A 211 -0.12 -10.09 -7.50
C VAL A 211 1.02 -10.24 -6.49
N LEU A 212 2.19 -10.63 -6.99
CA LEU A 212 3.40 -10.89 -6.18
C LEU A 212 4.43 -9.78 -6.39
N ASP A 213 5.48 -9.79 -5.57
CA ASP A 213 6.59 -8.83 -5.61
C ASP A 213 6.15 -7.36 -5.47
N CYS A 214 5.05 -7.16 -4.75
CA CYS A 214 4.52 -5.84 -4.47
C CYS A 214 5.46 -5.00 -3.58
N PRO A 215 5.45 -3.67 -3.72
CA PRO A 215 6.14 -2.80 -2.76
C PRO A 215 5.50 -2.94 -1.37
N ILE A 216 6.34 -2.82 -0.34
CA ILE A 216 5.87 -2.75 1.04
C ILE A 216 5.10 -1.45 1.26
N ILE A 217 3.91 -1.55 1.85
CA ILE A 217 3.16 -0.40 2.34
C ILE A 217 3.71 -0.04 3.72
N GLU A 218 4.35 1.13 3.85
CA GLU A 218 4.70 1.67 5.17
C GLU A 218 3.44 1.86 6.01
N ASN A 219 3.56 1.70 7.32
CA ASN A 219 2.43 1.76 8.24
C ASN A 219 1.57 3.03 8.02
N PRO A 220 0.38 2.91 7.41
CA PRO A 220 -0.37 4.06 6.90
C PRO A 220 -0.92 4.94 8.02
N LEU A 221 -1.01 4.40 9.24
CA LEU A 221 -1.56 5.08 10.42
C LEU A 221 -0.49 5.40 11.46
N GLY A 222 0.80 5.20 11.13
CA GLY A 222 1.92 5.37 12.06
C GLY A 222 2.16 6.80 12.55
N SER A 223 1.79 7.81 11.76
CA SER A 223 1.99 9.23 12.07
C SER A 223 0.87 9.86 12.89
N ARG A 224 -0.21 9.12 13.19
CA ARG A 224 -1.36 9.65 13.91
C ARG A 224 -1.02 9.98 15.37
N PRO A 225 -1.52 11.10 15.92
CA PRO A 225 -1.34 11.41 17.34
C PRO A 225 -2.12 10.42 18.21
N LYS A 226 -1.44 9.81 19.18
CA LYS A 226 -2.07 8.92 20.16
C LYS A 226 -3.08 9.71 21.03
N PRO A 227 -4.18 9.08 21.48
CA PRO A 227 -5.10 9.72 22.41
C PRO A 227 -4.42 9.97 23.77
N SER A 228 -4.89 10.99 24.49
CA SER A 228 -4.39 11.29 25.83
C SER A 228 -4.80 10.22 26.84
N ILE A 229 -3.86 9.78 27.67
CA ILE A 229 -4.11 8.84 28.77
C ILE A 229 -4.33 9.66 30.05
N GLY A 230 -5.56 9.62 30.56
CA GLY A 230 -5.93 10.26 31.84
C GLY A 230 -5.69 9.35 33.05
N PRO A 231 -5.95 9.83 34.28
CA PRO A 231 -5.91 8.98 35.47
C PRO A 231 -6.92 7.82 35.37
N CYS A 232 -6.63 6.72 36.07
CA CYS A 232 -7.52 5.57 36.13
C CYS A 232 -8.89 5.97 36.70
N VAL A 233 -9.96 5.79 35.91
CA VAL A 233 -11.35 5.93 36.38
C VAL A 233 -11.81 4.68 37.13
N SER A 234 -11.21 3.53 36.81
CA SER A 234 -11.40 2.28 37.53
C SER A 234 -10.14 1.43 37.47
N ASN A 235 -9.99 0.54 38.45
CA ASN A 235 -8.91 -0.44 38.53
C ASN A 235 -9.49 -1.85 38.57
N ASN A 236 -8.98 -2.77 37.74
CA ASN A 236 -9.38 -4.18 37.66
C ASN A 236 -10.91 -4.34 37.59
N LEU A 237 -11.57 -3.59 36.69
CA LEU A 237 -13.03 -3.58 36.66
C LEU A 237 -13.55 -4.91 36.13
N GLU A 238 -14.32 -5.61 36.96
CA GLU A 238 -15.04 -6.81 36.59
C GLU A 238 -16.55 -6.59 36.83
N ILE A 239 -17.34 -6.86 35.80
CA ILE A 239 -18.79 -6.71 35.83
C ILE A 239 -19.39 -8.08 35.52
N GLU A 240 -20.03 -8.68 36.51
CA GLU A 240 -20.76 -9.94 36.35
C GLU A 240 -22.27 -9.73 36.45
N ASP A 241 -23.02 -10.48 35.67
CA ASP A 241 -24.47 -10.40 35.58
C ASP A 241 -25.18 -10.72 36.91
N LYS A 242 -24.58 -11.56 37.76
CA LYS A 242 -25.07 -11.87 39.12
C LYS A 242 -25.04 -10.66 40.06
N ASP A 243 -24.15 -9.71 39.79
CA ASP A 243 -23.92 -8.52 40.60
C ASP A 243 -24.73 -7.31 40.08
N VAL A 244 -25.42 -7.46 38.95
CA VAL A 244 -26.22 -6.42 38.29
C VAL A 244 -27.68 -6.89 38.15
N PRO A 245 -28.56 -6.61 39.15
CA PRO A 245 -29.95 -7.04 39.10
C PRO A 245 -30.74 -6.52 37.90
N SER A 246 -30.38 -5.34 37.37
CA SER A 246 -30.99 -4.75 36.17
C SER A 246 -30.58 -5.43 34.88
N LYS A 247 -29.56 -6.31 34.91
CA LYS A 247 -28.85 -6.87 33.74
C LYS A 247 -28.42 -5.81 32.72
N SER A 248 -28.21 -4.57 33.18
CA SER A 248 -27.82 -3.44 32.34
C SER A 248 -26.92 -2.48 33.09
N VAL A 249 -25.76 -2.16 32.51
CA VAL A 249 -24.75 -1.23 33.04
C VAL A 249 -24.41 -0.20 31.97
N THR A 250 -24.14 1.04 32.39
CA THR A 250 -23.61 2.08 31.50
C THR A 250 -22.19 2.44 31.92
N LEU A 251 -21.23 2.39 31.00
CA LEU A 251 -19.85 2.83 31.23
C LEU A 251 -19.59 4.19 30.59
N THR A 252 -18.75 4.99 31.24
CA THR A 252 -18.32 6.30 30.73
C THR A 252 -16.89 6.22 30.18
N PRO A 253 -16.53 7.04 29.18
CA PRO A 253 -15.15 7.15 28.70
C PRO A 253 -14.15 7.45 29.82
N GLY A 254 -12.93 6.94 29.69
CA GLY A 254 -11.88 7.09 30.68
C GLY A 254 -10.82 6.00 30.59
N THR A 255 -9.85 6.04 31.52
CA THR A 255 -8.77 5.04 31.61
C THR A 255 -9.15 3.91 32.57
N TYR A 256 -9.24 2.69 32.07
CA TYR A 256 -9.49 1.46 32.83
C TYR A 256 -8.17 0.73 33.03
N CYS A 257 -7.61 0.85 34.24
CA CYS A 257 -6.32 0.28 34.59
C CYS A 257 -6.50 -1.14 35.13
N GLY A 258 -5.60 -2.07 34.81
CA GLY A 258 -5.76 -3.48 35.20
C GLY A 258 -6.84 -4.22 34.41
N GLY A 259 -7.36 -3.62 33.33
CA GLY A 259 -8.33 -4.23 32.42
C GLY A 259 -9.80 -3.94 32.73
N LEU A 260 -10.65 -4.43 31.83
CA LEU A 260 -12.11 -4.33 31.85
C LEU A 260 -12.68 -5.69 31.44
N THR A 261 -13.26 -6.41 32.39
CA THR A 261 -13.85 -7.74 32.16
C THR A 261 -15.36 -7.68 32.36
N ILE A 262 -16.12 -8.17 31.38
CA ILE A 262 -17.58 -8.23 31.41
C ILE A 262 -17.98 -9.69 31.21
N LYS A 263 -18.78 -10.25 32.13
CA LYS A 263 -19.18 -11.65 32.13
C LYS A 263 -20.67 -11.82 32.41
N GLY A 264 -21.26 -12.81 31.75
CA GLY A 264 -22.63 -13.25 31.99
C GLY A 264 -23.64 -12.54 31.10
N ASP A 265 -24.92 -12.81 31.31
CA ASP A 265 -26.01 -12.32 30.46
C ASP A 265 -26.47 -10.92 30.90
N LEU A 266 -25.72 -9.90 30.49
CA LEU A 266 -26.05 -8.48 30.73
C LEU A 266 -25.75 -7.60 29.51
N THR A 267 -26.36 -6.41 29.48
CA THR A 267 -26.05 -5.37 28.48
C THR A 267 -25.15 -4.30 29.08
N VAL A 268 -24.03 -4.02 28.43
CA VAL A 268 -23.14 -2.90 28.74
C VAL A 268 -23.26 -1.85 27.65
N ASN A 269 -23.81 -0.69 28.01
CA ASN A 269 -23.96 0.47 27.14
C ASN A 269 -22.79 1.45 27.35
N LEU A 270 -22.10 1.80 26.29
CA LEU A 270 -20.97 2.72 26.33
C LEU A 270 -21.43 4.11 25.91
N LYS A 271 -21.09 5.12 26.72
CA LYS A 271 -21.26 6.51 26.29
C LYS A 271 -20.20 6.87 25.23
N PRO A 272 -20.51 7.75 24.27
CA PRO A 272 -19.54 8.24 23.28
C PRO A 272 -18.24 8.73 23.91
N GLY A 273 -17.10 8.33 23.36
CA GLY A 273 -15.78 8.80 23.76
C GLY A 273 -14.69 7.72 23.72
N ILE A 274 -13.55 8.01 24.36
CA ILE A 274 -12.36 7.17 24.29
C ILE A 274 -12.23 6.35 25.58
N TYR A 275 -12.11 5.04 25.42
CA TYR A 275 -11.87 4.06 26.48
C TYR A 275 -10.41 3.61 26.37
N VAL A 276 -9.57 4.08 27.29
CA VAL A 276 -8.19 3.64 27.37
C VAL A 276 -8.15 2.40 28.25
N ILE A 277 -7.70 1.27 27.71
CA ILE A 277 -7.49 0.04 28.46
C ILE A 277 -5.99 -0.07 28.71
N GLN A 278 -5.61 0.01 29.97
CA GLN A 278 -4.22 0.10 30.39
C GLN A 278 -3.84 -1.06 31.32
N ASP A 279 -2.71 -1.71 31.04
CA ASP A 279 -2.09 -2.72 31.92
C ASP A 279 -3.03 -3.89 32.30
N GLY A 280 -3.90 -4.33 31.39
CA GLY A 280 -4.82 -5.46 31.58
C GLY A 280 -5.81 -5.61 30.44
N ASP A 281 -6.47 -6.76 30.31
CA ASP A 281 -7.26 -7.09 29.11
C ASP A 281 -8.65 -6.44 29.09
N LEU A 282 -9.15 -6.14 27.89
CA LEU A 282 -10.58 -5.94 27.59
C LEU A 282 -11.21 -7.29 27.24
N VAL A 283 -12.08 -7.81 28.10
CA VAL A 283 -12.73 -9.12 27.91
C VAL A 283 -14.24 -8.96 27.95
N VAL A 284 -14.92 -9.49 26.93
CA VAL A 284 -16.39 -9.60 26.90
C VAL A 284 -16.74 -11.07 26.73
N ASP A 285 -17.43 -11.64 27.71
CA ASP A 285 -17.72 -13.08 27.80
C ASP A 285 -19.09 -13.38 28.42
N GLY A 286 -19.49 -14.65 28.40
CA GLY A 286 -20.61 -15.18 29.18
C GLY A 286 -22.00 -14.80 28.69
N GLY A 287 -22.14 -14.27 27.46
CA GLY A 287 -23.42 -13.81 26.91
C GLY A 287 -23.58 -12.29 26.88
N ALA A 288 -22.59 -11.54 27.36
CA ALA A 288 -22.71 -10.10 27.49
C ALA A 288 -22.86 -9.39 26.14
N SER A 289 -23.74 -8.39 26.10
CA SER A 289 -23.87 -7.46 24.97
C SER A 289 -23.05 -6.20 25.24
N PHE A 290 -22.15 -5.85 24.34
CA PHE A 290 -21.24 -4.70 24.46
C PHE A 290 -21.54 -3.71 23.32
N ILE A 291 -22.23 -2.63 23.67
CA ILE A 291 -22.89 -1.73 22.70
C ILE A 291 -22.37 -0.31 22.88
N GLY A 292 -21.95 0.34 21.79
CA GLY A 292 -21.43 1.70 21.85
C GLY A 292 -21.43 2.44 20.52
N ALA A 293 -21.96 3.66 20.53
CA ALA A 293 -21.87 4.56 19.39
C ALA A 293 -20.79 5.63 19.61
N ASN A 294 -19.95 5.88 18.60
CA ASN A 294 -18.83 6.83 18.67
C ASN A 294 -17.85 6.52 19.81
N VAL A 295 -17.41 5.26 19.90
CA VAL A 295 -16.51 4.77 20.94
C VAL A 295 -15.20 4.28 20.34
N GLY A 296 -14.09 4.72 20.93
CA GLY A 296 -12.75 4.31 20.51
C GLY A 296 -12.01 3.62 21.65
N PHE A 297 -11.42 2.46 21.38
CA PHE A 297 -10.64 1.70 22.35
C PHE A 297 -9.15 1.88 22.08
N PHE A 298 -8.42 2.43 23.05
CA PHE A 298 -6.96 2.54 22.97
C PHE A 298 -6.31 1.59 23.97
N LEU A 299 -5.55 0.62 23.47
CA LEU A 299 -4.95 -0.46 24.25
C LEU A 299 -3.48 -0.17 24.50
N THR A 300 -3.08 -0.02 25.76
CA THR A 300 -1.70 0.30 26.17
C THR A 300 -1.30 -0.47 27.43
N GLY A 301 -0.04 -0.43 27.84
CA GLY A 301 0.44 -1.19 29.02
C GLY A 301 1.13 -2.52 28.69
N GLY A 302 1.79 -2.60 27.54
CA GLY A 302 2.73 -3.66 27.16
C GLY A 302 2.16 -5.04 26.79
N LYS A 303 1.13 -5.54 27.50
CA LYS A 303 0.53 -6.88 27.31
C LYS A 303 -1.00 -6.88 27.22
N THR A 304 -1.60 -5.70 27.07
CA THR A 304 -3.06 -5.52 27.03
C THR A 304 -3.65 -6.11 25.75
N LYS A 305 -4.67 -6.96 25.90
CA LYS A 305 -5.38 -7.60 24.79
C LYS A 305 -6.84 -7.18 24.77
N PHE A 306 -7.50 -7.41 23.65
CA PHE A 306 -8.95 -7.49 23.63
C PHE A 306 -9.37 -8.91 23.24
N LYS A 307 -10.43 -9.40 23.89
CA LYS A 307 -10.98 -10.74 23.70
C LYS A 307 -12.50 -10.66 23.69
N PHE A 308 -13.09 -10.79 22.52
CA PHE A 308 -14.54 -10.93 22.38
C PHE A 308 -14.87 -12.42 22.26
N LYS A 309 -15.36 -13.02 23.34
CA LYS A 309 -15.54 -14.48 23.45
C LYS A 309 -16.78 -14.93 22.68
N ALA A 310 -16.84 -16.23 22.36
CA ALA A 310 -17.80 -16.77 21.39
C ALA A 310 -19.29 -16.45 21.64
N LYS A 311 -19.69 -16.23 22.90
CA LYS A 311 -21.09 -15.95 23.28
C LYS A 311 -21.40 -14.46 23.43
N SER A 312 -20.44 -13.55 23.30
CA SER A 312 -20.71 -12.12 23.43
C SER A 312 -21.40 -11.56 22.18
N THR A 313 -22.17 -10.49 22.33
CA THR A 313 -22.68 -9.65 21.24
C THR A 313 -21.91 -8.34 21.22
N ILE A 314 -21.36 -7.95 20.07
CA ILE A 314 -20.52 -6.76 19.91
C ILE A 314 -21.13 -5.86 18.83
N ASP A 315 -21.52 -4.65 19.21
CA ASP A 315 -22.06 -3.62 18.32
C ASP A 315 -21.39 -2.28 18.62
N LEU A 316 -20.41 -1.92 17.78
CA LEU A 316 -19.56 -0.77 18.03
C LEU A 316 -19.38 0.08 16.76
N THR A 317 -19.39 1.40 16.94
CA THR A 317 -19.03 2.37 15.90
C THR A 317 -17.95 3.32 16.40
N ALA A 318 -16.92 3.54 15.58
CA ALA A 318 -15.79 4.39 15.93
C ALA A 318 -16.18 5.86 16.10
N PRO A 319 -15.36 6.68 16.78
CA PRO A 319 -15.62 8.12 16.91
C PRO A 319 -15.60 8.85 15.57
N LYS A 320 -16.39 9.92 15.46
CA LYS A 320 -16.42 10.84 14.29
C LYS A 320 -15.28 11.84 14.30
N ASP A 321 -14.81 12.21 15.48
CA ASP A 321 -13.88 13.30 15.71
C ASP A 321 -12.82 12.95 16.76
N GLY A 322 -11.89 13.90 16.97
CA GLY A 322 -10.77 13.73 17.88
C GLY A 322 -9.66 12.79 17.35
N PRO A 323 -8.68 12.44 18.21
CA PRO A 323 -7.52 11.64 17.81
C PRO A 323 -7.92 10.23 17.32
N MET A 324 -9.02 9.70 17.85
CA MET A 324 -9.59 8.40 17.50
C MET A 324 -10.63 8.47 16.36
N ALA A 325 -10.77 9.61 15.65
CA ALA A 325 -11.69 9.71 14.51
C ALA A 325 -11.43 8.60 13.49
N GLY A 326 -12.45 7.76 13.24
CA GLY A 326 -12.38 6.60 12.34
C GLY A 326 -11.67 5.36 12.91
N MET A 327 -11.20 5.40 14.16
CA MET A 327 -10.45 4.34 14.83
C MET A 327 -11.34 3.66 15.86
N LEU A 328 -11.71 2.40 15.61
CA LEU A 328 -12.52 1.63 16.54
C LEU A 328 -11.65 1.04 17.66
N ILE A 329 -10.57 0.35 17.29
CA ILE A 329 -9.61 -0.23 18.23
C ILE A 329 -8.20 0.13 17.77
N TRP A 330 -7.38 0.66 18.67
CA TRP A 330 -6.00 1.02 18.42
C TRP A 330 -5.09 0.43 19.50
N GLY A 331 -4.23 -0.51 19.11
CA GLY A 331 -3.13 -1.02 19.92
C GLY A 331 -1.91 -0.11 19.86
N ASP A 332 -1.44 0.32 21.03
CA ASP A 332 -0.22 1.12 21.17
C ASP A 332 0.99 0.37 20.59
N THR A 333 1.93 1.10 20.00
CA THR A 333 3.20 0.56 19.53
C THR A 333 4.06 -0.02 20.66
N THR A 334 3.73 0.27 21.93
CA THR A 334 4.36 -0.32 23.10
C THR A 334 3.98 -1.78 23.34
N LEU A 335 2.92 -2.29 22.70
CA LEU A 335 2.55 -3.70 22.77
C LEU A 335 3.70 -4.52 22.14
N LYS A 336 4.25 -5.46 22.92
CA LYS A 336 5.41 -6.28 22.53
C LYS A 336 4.96 -7.71 22.25
N ASP A 337 5.44 -8.25 21.13
CA ASP A 337 5.19 -9.60 20.63
C ASP A 337 3.76 -9.89 20.17
N LEU A 338 3.62 -10.94 19.34
CA LEU A 338 2.42 -11.45 18.65
C LEU A 338 1.26 -11.87 19.59
N ASP A 339 0.98 -11.08 20.60
CA ASP A 339 -0.14 -11.24 21.51
C ASP A 339 -1.43 -11.28 20.70
N LYS A 340 -2.15 -12.39 20.85
CA LYS A 340 -3.38 -12.67 20.11
C LYS A 340 -4.51 -11.81 20.67
N HIS A 341 -4.93 -10.82 19.90
CA HIS A 341 -6.23 -10.20 20.04
C HIS A 341 -7.26 -11.09 19.37
N THR A 342 -8.39 -11.40 20.03
CA THR A 342 -9.33 -12.40 19.52
C THR A 342 -10.74 -11.86 19.31
N ILE A 343 -11.31 -12.20 18.14
CA ILE A 343 -12.73 -12.09 17.85
C ILE A 343 -13.26 -13.51 17.66
N GLU A 344 -13.79 -14.08 18.74
CA GLU A 344 -14.46 -15.39 18.76
C GLU A 344 -15.99 -15.22 18.69
N SER A 345 -16.49 -14.03 19.05
CA SER A 345 -17.91 -13.68 19.10
C SER A 345 -18.64 -14.05 17.80
N ASN A 346 -19.73 -14.80 17.96
CA ASN A 346 -20.61 -15.17 16.86
C ASN A 346 -21.65 -14.08 16.53
N ASP A 347 -21.56 -12.92 17.18
CA ASP A 347 -22.48 -11.80 17.01
C ASP A 347 -21.72 -10.46 17.08
N ALA A 348 -20.61 -10.39 16.33
CA ALA A 348 -19.82 -9.18 16.12
C ALA A 348 -20.11 -8.60 14.72
N ARG A 349 -21.40 -8.39 14.44
CA ARG A 349 -21.92 -8.03 13.10
C ARG A 349 -21.61 -6.58 12.71
N ASN A 350 -21.54 -5.68 13.69
CA ASN A 350 -21.23 -4.26 13.48
C ASN A 350 -19.95 -3.85 14.23
N LEU A 351 -18.87 -3.66 13.47
CA LEU A 351 -17.56 -3.19 13.92
C LEU A 351 -17.11 -2.03 13.03
N LEU A 352 -17.93 -0.98 12.98
CA LEU A 352 -17.75 0.14 12.07
C LEU A 352 -16.53 0.99 12.44
N GLY A 353 -15.51 0.97 11.60
CA GLY A 353 -14.30 1.77 11.75
C GLY A 353 -13.02 1.01 11.45
N THR A 354 -11.91 1.48 12.01
CA THR A 354 -10.58 0.90 11.79
C THR A 354 -10.07 0.15 13.01
N ILE A 355 -9.63 -1.09 12.83
CA ILE A 355 -8.90 -1.89 13.81
C ILE A 355 -7.41 -1.80 13.46
N TYR A 356 -6.64 -1.11 14.31
CA TYR A 356 -5.23 -0.82 14.07
C TYR A 356 -4.35 -1.44 15.16
N MET A 357 -3.59 -2.45 14.77
CA MET A 357 -2.75 -3.30 15.63
C MET A 357 -1.35 -3.45 15.01
N PRO A 358 -0.54 -2.39 14.93
CA PRO A 358 0.68 -2.37 14.12
C PRO A 358 1.74 -3.39 14.54
N ASN A 359 1.74 -3.79 15.82
CA ASN A 359 2.73 -4.69 16.42
C ASN A 359 2.08 -5.94 17.05
N ALA A 360 0.87 -6.31 16.62
CA ALA A 360 0.15 -7.44 17.20
C ALA A 360 -0.62 -8.26 16.17
N LYS A 361 -0.97 -9.50 16.57
CA LYS A 361 -1.76 -10.43 15.77
C LYS A 361 -3.24 -10.28 16.10
N LEU A 362 -4.07 -10.12 15.08
CA LEU A 362 -5.52 -10.26 15.16
C LEU A 362 -5.92 -11.67 14.71
N GLU A 363 -6.60 -12.41 15.58
CA GLU A 363 -7.12 -13.75 15.33
C GLU A 363 -8.65 -13.74 15.37
N ILE A 364 -9.28 -14.26 14.32
CA ILE A 364 -10.74 -14.36 14.21
C ILE A 364 -11.09 -15.84 14.10
N THR A 365 -11.96 -16.31 15.00
CA THR A 365 -12.43 -17.71 15.04
C THR A 365 -13.94 -17.82 15.25
N ALA A 366 -14.66 -16.74 14.93
CA ALA A 366 -16.12 -16.71 14.91
C ALA A 366 -16.68 -17.73 13.90
N LYS A 367 -17.87 -18.25 14.17
CA LYS A 367 -18.60 -19.18 13.27
C LYS A 367 -19.62 -18.47 12.39
N ASN A 368 -19.94 -17.22 12.70
CA ASN A 368 -20.87 -16.38 11.96
C ASN A 368 -20.10 -15.24 11.26
N PRO A 369 -20.72 -14.54 10.28
CA PRO A 369 -20.13 -13.37 9.67
C PRO A 369 -19.70 -12.32 10.70
N VAL A 370 -18.52 -11.73 10.49
CA VAL A 370 -17.95 -10.66 11.31
C VAL A 370 -17.95 -9.37 10.49
N ALA A 371 -18.42 -8.29 11.11
CA ALA A 371 -18.45 -6.93 10.59
C ALA A 371 -19.27 -6.71 9.30
N ASP A 372 -20.10 -7.64 8.89
CA ASP A 372 -20.89 -7.60 7.65
C ASP A 372 -22.01 -6.55 7.64
N GLN A 373 -22.45 -6.08 8.80
CA GLN A 373 -23.40 -4.97 8.92
C GLN A 373 -22.71 -3.60 9.00
N SER A 374 -21.38 -3.58 9.11
CA SER A 374 -20.61 -2.33 9.14
C SER A 374 -20.61 -1.70 7.76
N ALA A 375 -20.86 -0.39 7.66
CA ALA A 375 -20.72 0.34 6.40
C ALA A 375 -19.30 0.18 5.82
N TYR A 376 -18.28 0.16 6.68
CA TYR A 376 -16.95 -0.29 6.37
C TYR A 376 -16.22 -0.83 7.61
N THR A 377 -15.21 -1.66 7.36
CA THR A 377 -14.23 -2.07 8.38
C THR A 377 -12.86 -2.09 7.73
N ILE A 378 -11.88 -1.45 8.36
CA ILE A 378 -10.49 -1.46 7.90
C ILE A 378 -9.64 -2.14 8.95
N ILE A 379 -8.74 -3.02 8.54
CA ILE A 379 -7.82 -3.73 9.43
C ILE A 379 -6.39 -3.43 8.99
N VAL A 380 -5.62 -2.86 9.90
CA VAL A 380 -4.17 -2.68 9.75
C VAL A 380 -3.53 -3.39 10.93
N ALA A 381 -3.00 -4.58 10.72
CA ALA A 381 -2.45 -5.42 11.78
C ALA A 381 -1.05 -5.92 11.41
N GLN A 382 -0.24 -6.29 12.39
CA GLN A 382 1.03 -6.97 12.08
C GLN A 382 0.74 -8.28 11.35
N ARG A 383 -0.17 -9.09 11.89
CA ARG A 383 -0.70 -10.28 11.24
C ARG A 383 -2.20 -10.40 11.43
N LEU A 384 -2.88 -10.91 10.41
CA LEU A 384 -4.27 -11.33 10.49
C LEU A 384 -4.35 -12.85 10.29
N GLU A 385 -5.04 -13.53 11.19
CA GLU A 385 -5.32 -14.96 11.09
C GLU A 385 -6.82 -15.22 11.24
N LEU A 386 -7.38 -15.92 10.26
CA LEU A 386 -8.71 -16.51 10.33
C LEU A 386 -8.55 -18.03 10.44
N ASP A 387 -9.15 -18.62 11.47
CA ASP A 387 -9.16 -20.06 11.68
C ASP A 387 -10.54 -20.52 12.13
N ALA A 388 -10.86 -21.81 11.93
CA ALA A 388 -12.13 -22.42 12.31
C ALA A 388 -13.39 -21.87 11.59
N GLY A 389 -13.24 -21.40 10.35
CA GLY A 389 -14.33 -21.10 9.43
C GLY A 389 -15.04 -19.73 9.52
N PRO A 390 -14.46 -18.63 10.05
CA PRO A 390 -15.12 -17.32 10.04
C PRO A 390 -15.30 -16.78 8.62
N THR A 391 -16.33 -15.96 8.45
CA THR A 391 -16.45 -15.05 7.30
C THR A 391 -16.22 -13.61 7.77
N LEU A 392 -15.05 -13.04 7.47
CA LEU A 392 -14.79 -11.62 7.69
C LEU A 392 -15.27 -10.84 6.47
N VAL A 393 -16.14 -9.85 6.69
CA VAL A 393 -16.65 -8.97 5.63
C VAL A 393 -16.03 -7.58 5.76
N LEU A 394 -15.42 -7.11 4.68
CA LEU A 394 -14.83 -5.77 4.59
C LEU A 394 -15.59 -4.96 3.54
N ASN A 395 -16.62 -4.24 4.00
CA ASN A 395 -17.42 -3.35 3.17
C ASN A 395 -16.69 -2.03 2.89
N THR A 396 -17.12 -1.32 1.84
CA THR A 396 -16.57 -0.01 1.45
C THR A 396 -17.63 1.06 1.25
N ASN A 397 -18.78 0.92 1.92
CA ASN A 397 -19.85 1.91 1.86
C ASN A 397 -19.51 3.14 2.72
N TYR A 398 -18.44 3.84 2.38
CA TYR A 398 -17.93 5.00 3.11
C TYR A 398 -18.94 6.16 3.12
N GLY A 399 -19.80 6.27 2.10
CA GLY A 399 -20.88 7.27 2.04
C GLY A 399 -22.13 6.89 2.87
N GLY A 400 -22.23 5.64 3.32
CA GLY A 400 -23.34 5.15 4.14
C GLY A 400 -23.20 5.46 5.63
N THR A 401 -22.16 6.18 6.03
CA THR A 401 -21.87 6.54 7.41
C THR A 401 -21.22 7.92 7.48
N ASP A 402 -21.34 8.55 8.64
CA ASP A 402 -20.62 9.79 8.97
C ASP A 402 -19.36 9.54 9.81
N ILE A 403 -18.99 8.28 10.05
CA ILE A 403 -17.69 7.93 10.62
C ILE A 403 -16.63 8.11 9.53
N PRO A 404 -15.59 8.94 9.74
CA PRO A 404 -14.59 9.22 8.71
C PRO A 404 -13.61 8.05 8.56
N VAL A 405 -13.12 7.86 7.34
CA VAL A 405 -12.00 6.96 7.08
C VAL A 405 -10.68 7.66 7.44
N PRO A 406 -9.79 7.05 8.24
CA PRO A 406 -8.47 7.61 8.50
C PRO A 406 -7.67 7.82 7.20
N LYS A 407 -6.96 8.96 7.08
CA LYS A 407 -6.04 9.20 5.97
C LYS A 407 -4.97 8.10 5.89
N GLY A 408 -4.65 7.64 4.68
CA GLY A 408 -3.70 6.56 4.41
C GLY A 408 -4.34 5.18 4.24
N VAL A 409 -5.64 5.03 4.52
CA VAL A 409 -6.41 3.80 4.28
C VAL A 409 -7.74 4.13 3.58
N GLY A 410 -8.46 3.09 3.12
CA GLY A 410 -9.71 3.20 2.39
C GLY A 410 -9.54 3.88 1.03
N PRO A 411 -10.42 4.81 0.61
CA PRO A 411 -10.56 5.24 -0.79
C PRO A 411 -9.35 6.01 -1.37
N THR A 412 -8.31 6.27 -0.57
CA THR A 412 -7.11 7.01 -0.98
C THR A 412 -5.81 6.31 -0.54
N GLY A 413 -5.84 4.99 -0.32
CA GLY A 413 -4.77 4.24 0.37
C GLY A 413 -3.59 3.76 -0.49
N GLY A 414 -3.47 4.17 -1.75
CA GLY A 414 -2.50 3.58 -2.68
C GLY A 414 -1.16 4.27 -2.80
N ASN A 415 -0.16 3.50 -3.22
CA ASN A 415 1.15 3.99 -3.62
C ASN A 415 1.34 3.85 -5.13
N ILE A 416 2.19 4.68 -5.73
CA ILE A 416 2.48 4.64 -7.17
C ILE A 416 3.94 4.26 -7.33
N TYR A 417 4.21 3.31 -8.22
CA TYR A 417 5.58 2.92 -8.53
C TYR A 417 5.81 2.75 -10.03
N LEU A 418 7.08 2.80 -10.41
CA LEU A 418 7.55 2.60 -11.78
C LEU A 418 8.02 1.15 -11.96
N THR A 419 7.67 0.53 -13.07
CA THR A 419 8.30 -0.70 -13.56
C THR A 419 9.22 -0.35 -14.73
N ARG A 420 10.35 -1.04 -14.79
CA ARG A 420 11.33 -0.91 -15.87
C ARG A 420 11.27 -2.11 -16.79
#